data_AF-A0A2E4D5L9-F1
#
_entry.id   AF-A0A2E4D5L9-F1
#
_cell.length_a   1.000
_cell.length_b   1.000
_cell.length_c   1.000
_cell.angle_alpha   90.00
_cell.angle_beta   90.00
_cell.angle_gamma   90.00
#
_symmetry.space_group_name_H-M   'P 1'
#
loop_
_entity.id
_entity.type
_entity.pdbx_description
1 polymer ?
#
loop_
_entity_poly.entity_id
_entity_poly.type
_entity_poly.pdbx_seq_one_letter_code
_entity_poly.pdbx_strand_id
1 'polypeptide(L)'
;MTFHNNECEQTSSCDLKEFTIKVYKARSKYGSAPFSYNVMMEGYYETKSLDTLTDFAIVQFIKGALVETGRTSDFTRFGIRKFFGKKWQPFHHPEWQIDSLDEDPIYASFIHEGVYYRHGAYQLNPKRQSILFEDVEEMFYLNHKPTTPRLYFSDLPTGSSVSKSLIRESELEFRTCIYKTKNIPQDIGPDDVDFAEPIQCFEWEGKFPYNPETGQISQ
;
A
#
# COMPACT_ATOMS: atom_id res chain seq x y z
N MET A 1 -1.82 13.52 -4.23
CA MET A 1 -1.81 14.24 -2.95
C MET A 1 -0.37 14.44 -2.55
N THR A 2 0.02 15.66 -2.20
CA THR A 2 1.41 16.01 -1.88
C THR A 2 1.43 16.87 -0.62
N PHE A 3 2.30 16.51 0.31
CA PHE A 3 2.59 17.25 1.51
C PHE A 3 4.00 17.81 1.41
N HIS A 4 4.14 19.11 1.64
CA HIS A 4 5.42 19.80 1.77
C HIS A 4 5.62 20.16 3.24
N ASN A 5 6.73 19.70 3.82
CA ASN A 5 6.98 19.77 5.26
C ASN A 5 7.52 21.14 5.69
N ASN A 6 6.72 22.19 5.50
CA ASN A 6 7.12 23.57 5.79
C ASN A 6 7.14 23.88 7.30
N GLU A 7 6.39 23.13 8.10
CA GLU A 7 6.27 23.30 9.57
C GLU A 7 7.03 22.21 10.33
N CYS A 8 8.17 21.79 9.77
CA CYS A 8 8.91 20.61 10.22
C CYS A 8 9.42 20.66 11.67
N GLU A 9 9.54 21.84 12.26
CA GLU A 9 9.97 22.02 13.64
C GLU A 9 8.96 21.41 14.63
N GLN A 10 7.65 21.50 14.32
CA GLN A 10 6.57 21.01 15.18
C GLN A 10 6.65 19.49 15.39
N THR A 11 7.02 18.75 14.33
CA THR A 11 7.18 17.30 14.37
C THR A 11 8.66 16.89 14.46
N SER A 12 9.58 17.86 14.62
CA SER A 12 11.04 17.68 14.59
C SER A 12 11.53 16.85 13.39
N SER A 13 10.93 17.06 12.21
CA SER A 13 11.07 16.22 11.01
C SER A 13 11.74 16.96 9.85
N CYS A 14 12.57 17.96 10.14
CA CYS A 14 13.10 18.87 9.13
C CYS A 14 13.98 18.25 8.06
N ASP A 15 14.39 16.99 8.21
CA ASP A 15 15.08 16.28 7.14
C ASP A 15 14.13 15.71 6.09
N LEU A 16 12.83 15.59 6.38
CA LEU A 16 11.79 15.29 5.39
C LEU A 16 11.40 16.58 4.66
N LYS A 17 11.46 16.56 3.31
CA LYS A 17 11.04 17.67 2.45
C LYS A 17 9.61 17.51 1.98
N GLU A 18 9.28 16.35 1.42
CA GLU A 18 7.95 16.08 0.89
C GLU A 18 7.57 14.61 1.00
N PHE A 19 6.26 14.38 1.06
CA PHE A 19 5.64 13.07 0.97
C PHE A 19 4.47 13.15 -0.01
N THR A 20 4.46 12.26 -1.00
CA THR A 20 3.46 12.25 -2.07
C THR A 20 2.89 10.85 -2.23
N ILE A 21 1.58 10.77 -2.45
CA ILE A 21 0.93 9.60 -3.04
C ILE A 21 0.10 10.03 -4.24
N LYS A 22 0.04 9.18 -5.26
CA LYS A 22 -0.85 9.31 -6.42
C LYS A 22 -1.62 8.02 -6.57
N VAL A 23 -2.91 8.17 -6.79
CA VAL A 23 -3.86 7.06 -6.84
C VAL A 23 -4.49 7.05 -8.23
N TYR A 24 -4.52 5.86 -8.83
CA TYR A 24 -4.97 5.65 -10.19
C TYR A 24 -6.05 4.58 -10.19
N LYS A 25 -7.22 4.90 -10.76
CA LYS A 25 -8.22 3.90 -11.08
C LYS A 25 -7.92 3.34 -12.47
N ALA A 26 -7.87 2.03 -12.60
CA ALA A 26 -7.63 1.34 -13.86
C ALA A 26 -8.69 0.28 -14.12
N ARG A 27 -9.09 0.19 -15.39
CA ARG A 27 -9.92 -0.89 -15.90
C ARG A 27 -9.05 -1.75 -16.80
N SER A 28 -8.78 -2.98 -16.40
CA SER A 28 -7.94 -3.91 -17.14
C SER A 28 -8.75 -5.10 -17.66
N LYS A 29 -8.29 -5.68 -18.77
CA LYS A 29 -8.83 -6.90 -19.34
C LYS A 29 -7.67 -7.79 -19.77
N TYR A 30 -7.57 -8.97 -19.19
CA TYR A 30 -6.54 -9.95 -19.55
C TYR A 30 -7.11 -10.98 -20.52
N GLY A 31 -6.81 -10.83 -21.81
CA GLY A 31 -7.28 -11.74 -22.86
C GLY A 31 -8.81 -11.79 -22.96
N SER A 32 -9.38 -12.98 -22.84
CA SER A 32 -10.84 -13.21 -22.83
C SER A 32 -11.48 -13.06 -21.45
N ALA A 33 -10.70 -12.76 -20.40
CA ALA A 33 -11.22 -12.55 -19.07
C ALA A 33 -12.17 -11.35 -19.04
N PRO A 34 -13.12 -11.32 -18.08
CA PRO A 34 -13.90 -10.14 -17.81
C PRO A 34 -13.04 -8.95 -17.37
N PHE A 35 -13.61 -7.76 -17.43
CA PHE A 35 -12.95 -6.56 -16.91
C PHE A 35 -12.73 -6.68 -15.41
N SER A 36 -11.54 -6.26 -14.98
CA SER A 36 -11.19 -6.03 -13.59
C SER A 36 -11.05 -4.53 -13.37
N TYR A 37 -11.52 -4.06 -12.22
CA TYR A 37 -11.48 -2.68 -11.79
C TYR A 37 -10.53 -2.61 -10.62
N ASN A 38 -9.41 -1.94 -10.83
CA ASN A 38 -8.31 -1.90 -9.88
C ASN A 38 -8.03 -0.47 -9.49
N VAL A 39 -7.49 -0.31 -8.30
CA VAL A 39 -6.81 0.91 -7.88
C VAL A 39 -5.33 0.58 -7.78
N MET A 40 -4.48 1.52 -8.17
CA MET A 40 -3.04 1.45 -7.99
C MET A 40 -2.60 2.72 -7.29
N MET A 41 -1.67 2.59 -6.37
CA MET A 41 -1.05 3.71 -5.68
C MET A 41 0.44 3.69 -5.97
N GLU A 42 0.99 4.84 -6.38
CA GLU A 42 2.44 5.09 -6.31
C GLU A 42 2.67 6.20 -5.31
N GLY A 43 3.73 6.08 -4.52
CA GLY A 43 4.11 7.08 -3.56
C GLY A 43 5.62 7.25 -3.50
N TYR A 44 6.04 8.37 -2.93
CA TYR A 44 7.43 8.62 -2.64
C TYR A 44 7.55 9.62 -1.49
N TYR A 45 8.70 9.62 -0.83
CA TYR A 45 9.12 10.72 0.03
C TYR A 45 10.52 11.17 -0.32
N GLU A 46 10.79 12.47 -0.14
CA GLU A 46 12.10 13.07 -0.37
C GLU A 46 12.64 13.69 0.91
N THR A 47 13.92 13.47 1.18
CA THR A 47 14.65 14.02 2.32
C THR A 47 15.69 15.06 1.87
N LYS A 48 16.32 15.73 2.83
CA LYS A 48 17.40 16.72 2.58
C LYS A 48 18.67 16.09 2.00
N SER A 49 18.97 14.85 2.40
CA SER A 49 20.21 14.15 2.05
C SER A 49 19.99 12.65 1.91
N LEU A 50 20.94 11.96 1.27
CA LEU A 50 20.93 10.49 1.18
C LEU A 50 20.99 9.83 2.57
N ASP A 51 21.72 10.45 3.50
CA ASP A 51 21.97 9.92 4.85
C ASP A 51 20.71 9.91 5.73
N THR A 52 19.72 10.73 5.38
CA THR A 52 18.47 10.88 6.14
C THR A 52 17.30 10.09 5.55
N LEU A 53 17.54 9.34 4.46
CA LEU A 53 16.49 8.54 3.81
C LEU A 53 15.83 7.56 4.77
N THR A 54 16.62 6.85 5.56
CA THR A 54 16.10 5.80 6.47
C THR A 54 15.55 6.35 7.77
N ASP A 55 15.64 7.66 8.02
CA ASP A 55 15.05 8.30 9.21
C ASP A 55 13.53 8.36 9.13
N PHE A 56 12.98 8.14 7.93
CA PHE A 56 11.55 8.11 7.67
C PHE A 56 11.13 6.78 7.05
N ALA A 57 9.88 6.38 7.31
CA ALA A 57 9.31 5.18 6.73
C ALA A 57 7.80 5.31 6.60
N ILE A 58 7.24 4.48 5.73
CA ILE A 58 5.80 4.44 5.44
C ILE A 58 5.18 3.31 6.24
N VAL A 59 4.04 3.59 6.85
CA VAL A 59 3.13 2.57 7.38
C VAL A 59 1.79 2.76 6.69
N GLN A 60 1.27 1.66 6.16
CA GLN A 60 -0.05 1.62 5.56
C GLN A 60 -1.03 0.98 6.53
N PHE A 61 -2.24 1.51 6.60
CA PHE A 61 -3.35 0.95 7.32
C PHE A 61 -4.44 0.58 6.34
N ILE A 62 -5.21 -0.46 6.65
CA ILE A 62 -6.29 -0.98 5.83
C ILE A 62 -7.56 -1.15 6.66
N LYS A 63 -8.70 -0.89 6.04
CA LYS A 63 -10.05 -1.16 6.56
C LYS A 63 -10.93 -1.68 5.41
N GLY A 64 -11.93 -2.48 5.73
CA GLY A 64 -12.89 -3.04 4.78
C GLY A 64 -12.62 -4.48 4.38
N ALA A 65 -13.15 -4.93 3.24
CA ALA A 65 -13.12 -6.34 2.87
C ALA A 65 -12.95 -6.59 1.37
N LEU A 66 -12.51 -7.80 1.05
CA LEU A 66 -12.67 -8.40 -0.27
C LEU A 66 -13.73 -9.48 -0.19
N VAL A 67 -14.88 -9.28 -0.83
CA VAL A 67 -16.01 -10.21 -0.82
C VAL A 67 -16.05 -10.99 -2.13
N GLU A 68 -16.28 -12.29 -2.03
CA GLU A 68 -16.45 -13.21 -3.15
C GLU A 68 -17.84 -13.86 -3.09
N THR A 69 -18.63 -13.65 -4.14
CA THR A 69 -20.00 -14.18 -4.27
C THR A 69 -20.11 -15.09 -5.49
N GLY A 70 -20.64 -16.30 -5.30
CA GLY A 70 -20.88 -17.25 -6.37
C GLY A 70 -22.08 -16.84 -7.23
N ARG A 71 -21.91 -16.78 -8.56
CA ARG A 71 -23.01 -16.47 -9.50
C ARG A 71 -23.81 -17.69 -9.93
N THR A 72 -23.15 -18.84 -9.95
CA THR A 72 -23.72 -20.13 -10.36
C THR A 72 -23.82 -21.11 -9.19
N SER A 73 -23.43 -20.67 -8.01
CA SER A 73 -23.38 -21.43 -6.77
C SER A 73 -23.72 -20.50 -5.63
N ASP A 74 -24.57 -20.93 -4.72
CA ASP A 74 -25.03 -20.10 -3.60
C ASP A 74 -23.98 -20.03 -2.49
N PHE A 75 -23.06 -19.07 -2.60
CA PHE A 75 -22.12 -18.76 -1.53
C PHE A 75 -21.73 -17.28 -1.54
N THR A 76 -21.42 -16.78 -0.35
CA THR A 76 -20.69 -15.51 -0.13
C THR A 76 -19.61 -15.78 0.91
N ARG A 77 -18.40 -15.32 0.64
CA ARG A 77 -17.26 -15.47 1.55
C ARG A 77 -16.31 -14.28 1.43
N PHE A 78 -15.41 -14.14 2.38
CA PHE A 78 -14.27 -13.26 2.21
C PHE A 78 -13.20 -13.92 1.34
N GLY A 79 -12.49 -13.11 0.56
CA GLY A 79 -11.21 -13.50 -0.02
C GLY A 79 -10.22 -13.87 1.09
N ILE A 80 -9.09 -14.45 0.70
CA ILE A 80 -8.05 -14.87 1.64
C ILE A 80 -6.71 -14.25 1.25
N ARG A 81 -5.93 -13.83 2.25
CA ARG A 81 -4.62 -13.20 2.07
C ARG A 81 -3.60 -13.72 3.09
N LYS A 82 -2.32 -13.45 2.83
CA LYS A 82 -1.31 -13.41 3.90
C LYS A 82 -1.52 -12.09 4.67
N PHE A 83 -1.40 -12.15 5.99
CA PHE A 83 -1.56 -10.98 6.86
C PHE A 83 -0.77 -11.22 8.15
N PHE A 84 0.15 -10.31 8.49
CA PHE A 84 0.93 -10.36 9.73
C PHE A 84 1.56 -11.74 10.01
N GLY A 85 2.40 -12.23 9.09
CA GLY A 85 3.09 -13.52 9.20
C GLY A 85 2.20 -14.75 9.00
N LYS A 86 0.87 -14.62 9.06
CA LYS A 86 -0.09 -15.72 8.94
C LYS A 86 -0.59 -15.86 7.50
N LYS A 87 -0.76 -17.10 7.06
CA LYS A 87 -1.33 -17.44 5.75
C LYS A 87 -2.85 -17.68 5.87
N TRP A 88 -3.55 -17.54 4.74
CA TRP A 88 -4.97 -17.90 4.60
C TRP A 88 -5.92 -17.16 5.57
N GLN A 89 -5.57 -15.93 5.94
CA GLN A 89 -6.44 -15.10 6.77
C GLN A 89 -7.58 -14.53 5.91
N PRO A 90 -8.82 -14.46 6.41
CA PRO A 90 -9.89 -13.75 5.74
C PRO A 90 -9.48 -12.31 5.43
N PHE A 91 -9.75 -11.84 4.23
CA PHE A 91 -9.51 -10.47 3.81
C PHE A 91 -10.69 -9.60 4.28
N HIS A 92 -10.78 -9.42 5.59
CA HIS A 92 -11.84 -8.70 6.29
C HIS A 92 -11.24 -7.98 7.49
N HIS A 93 -11.24 -6.65 7.41
CA HIS A 93 -10.64 -5.72 8.36
C HIS A 93 -11.76 -4.76 8.82
N PRO A 94 -12.59 -5.15 9.79
CA PRO A 94 -13.76 -4.35 10.21
C PRO A 94 -13.36 -2.98 10.79
N GLU A 95 -12.17 -2.91 11.39
CA GLU A 95 -11.54 -1.68 11.84
C GLU A 95 -10.21 -1.44 11.13
N TRP A 96 -9.64 -0.25 11.34
CA TRP A 96 -8.31 0.05 10.86
C TRP A 96 -7.30 -0.92 11.47
N GLN A 97 -6.52 -1.56 10.61
CA GLN A 97 -5.42 -2.41 11.00
C GLN A 97 -4.18 -2.03 10.19
N ILE A 98 -3.00 -2.34 10.71
CA ILE A 98 -1.75 -2.18 9.98
C ILE A 98 -1.74 -3.15 8.79
N ASP A 99 -1.50 -2.62 7.60
CA ASP A 99 -1.47 -3.38 6.36
C ASP A 99 -0.06 -3.90 6.08
N SER A 100 0.31 -4.99 6.78
CA SER A 100 1.58 -5.67 6.57
C SER A 100 1.42 -7.15 6.29
N LEU A 101 2.30 -7.68 5.44
CA LEU A 101 2.42 -9.10 5.19
C LEU A 101 3.28 -9.79 6.25
N ASP A 102 4.26 -9.08 6.79
CA ASP A 102 5.18 -9.53 7.83
C ASP A 102 4.81 -8.89 9.16
N GLU A 103 5.55 -9.21 10.23
CA GLU A 103 5.25 -8.72 11.59
C GLU A 103 5.73 -7.27 11.82
N ASP A 104 6.58 -6.73 10.93
CA ASP A 104 7.02 -5.35 10.98
C ASP A 104 5.97 -4.44 10.29
N PRO A 105 5.53 -3.35 10.95
CA PRO A 105 4.54 -2.43 10.40
C PRO A 105 5.04 -1.56 9.25
N ILE A 106 6.36 -1.45 9.04
CA ILE A 106 6.88 -0.68 7.91
C ILE A 106 6.47 -1.35 6.60
N TYR A 107 5.86 -0.55 5.73
CA TYR A 107 5.45 -1.00 4.41
C TYR A 107 6.66 -1.45 3.58
N ALA A 108 6.53 -2.60 2.93
CA ALA A 108 7.61 -3.25 2.17
C ALA A 108 8.86 -3.59 3.01
N SER A 109 8.73 -3.70 4.34
CA SER A 109 9.70 -4.42 5.14
C SER A 109 9.61 -5.93 4.86
N PHE A 110 10.73 -6.63 5.02
CA PHE A 110 10.76 -8.09 4.88
C PHE A 110 11.95 -8.70 5.62
N ILE A 111 11.87 -10.01 5.83
CA ILE A 111 12.98 -10.83 6.35
C ILE A 111 13.53 -11.67 5.19
N HIS A 112 14.83 -11.58 4.93
CA HIS A 112 15.52 -12.45 3.97
C HIS A 112 16.78 -13.04 4.62
N GLU A 113 16.89 -14.37 4.60
CA GLU A 113 18.00 -15.11 5.22
C GLU A 113 18.25 -14.75 6.70
N GLY A 114 17.17 -14.47 7.45
CA GLY A 114 17.24 -14.09 8.87
C GLY A 114 17.64 -12.64 9.14
N VAL A 115 17.85 -11.83 8.10
CA VAL A 115 18.13 -10.41 8.21
C VAL A 115 16.87 -9.60 7.94
N TYR A 116 16.57 -8.65 8.84
CA TYR A 116 15.44 -7.73 8.71
C TYR A 116 15.83 -6.52 7.85
N TYR A 117 15.08 -6.31 6.77
CA TYR A 117 15.25 -5.18 5.88
C TYR A 117 14.03 -4.28 5.94
N ARG A 118 14.09 -3.23 6.79
CA ARG A 118 12.98 -2.29 6.97
C ARG A 118 12.76 -1.38 5.75
N HIS A 119 13.81 -1.07 5.00
CA HIS A 119 13.77 -0.20 3.81
C HIS A 119 14.15 -0.92 2.52
N GLY A 120 14.42 -2.22 2.57
CA GLY A 120 15.09 -2.93 1.48
C GLY A 120 14.31 -2.92 0.15
N ALA A 121 12.98 -3.00 0.22
CA ALA A 121 12.12 -3.10 -0.96
C ALA A 121 11.52 -1.76 -1.40
N TYR A 122 11.96 -0.64 -0.80
CA TYR A 122 11.71 0.66 -1.42
C TYR A 122 12.44 0.74 -2.76
N GLN A 123 11.78 1.32 -3.73
CA GLN A 123 12.29 1.50 -5.08
C GLN A 123 13.11 2.79 -5.19
N LEU A 124 14.08 2.76 -6.09
CA LEU A 124 14.91 3.88 -6.51
C LEU A 124 14.52 4.25 -7.92
N ASN A 125 14.23 5.54 -8.12
CA ASN A 125 13.93 6.07 -9.45
C ASN A 125 14.71 7.38 -9.66
N PRO A 126 15.97 7.29 -10.16
CA PRO A 126 16.82 8.45 -10.37
C PRO A 126 16.28 9.39 -11.45
N LYS A 127 15.46 8.88 -12.39
CA LYS A 127 14.80 9.68 -13.42
C LYS A 127 13.58 10.44 -12.90
N ARG A 128 13.12 10.14 -11.69
CA ARG A 128 11.94 10.75 -11.05
C ARG A 128 10.65 10.64 -11.87
N GLN A 129 10.52 9.53 -12.58
CA GLN A 129 9.36 9.20 -13.40
C GLN A 129 8.33 8.42 -12.58
N SER A 130 7.17 8.10 -13.18
CA SER A 130 6.26 7.13 -12.55
C SER A 130 6.93 5.77 -12.48
N ILE A 131 6.70 5.02 -11.40
CA ILE A 131 7.17 3.63 -11.27
C ILE A 131 6.11 2.62 -11.73
N LEU A 132 4.91 3.08 -12.09
CA LEU A 132 3.81 2.22 -12.54
C LEU A 132 3.62 2.21 -14.06
N PHE A 133 3.93 3.32 -14.74
CA PHE A 133 3.56 3.52 -16.15
C PHE A 133 4.73 3.67 -17.11
N GLU A 134 5.94 3.83 -16.58
CA GLU A 134 7.14 4.05 -17.38
C GLU A 134 8.00 2.80 -17.35
N ASP A 135 8.76 2.56 -18.42
CA ASP A 135 9.74 1.47 -18.48
C ASP A 135 10.96 1.85 -17.65
N VAL A 136 10.82 1.73 -16.34
CA VAL A 136 11.88 1.95 -15.36
C VAL A 136 12.44 0.62 -14.91
N GLU A 137 13.77 0.52 -14.91
CA GLU A 137 14.47 -0.62 -14.33
C GLU A 137 14.13 -0.70 -12.83
N GLU A 138 13.65 -1.85 -12.38
CA GLU A 138 13.35 -2.09 -10.97
C GLU A 138 14.64 -2.10 -10.14
N MET A 139 14.92 -0.98 -9.50
CA MET A 139 16.05 -0.82 -8.59
C MET A 139 15.55 -0.72 -7.15
N PHE A 140 15.92 -1.67 -6.31
CA PHE A 140 15.59 -1.66 -4.89
C PHE A 140 16.74 -1.12 -4.03
N TYR A 141 16.39 -0.42 -2.94
CA TYR A 141 17.34 0.14 -1.97
C TYR A 141 18.28 -0.91 -1.39
N LEU A 142 17.83 -2.16 -1.22
CA LEU A 142 18.67 -3.26 -0.75
C LEU A 142 19.91 -3.48 -1.65
N ASN A 143 19.72 -3.41 -2.96
CA ASN A 143 20.71 -3.88 -3.93
C ASN A 143 21.52 -2.73 -4.57
N HIS A 144 21.06 -1.49 -4.43
CA HIS A 144 21.63 -0.34 -5.11
C HIS A 144 21.80 0.85 -4.18
N LYS A 145 22.88 1.61 -4.38
CA LYS A 145 23.08 2.86 -3.64
C LYS A 145 22.18 3.96 -4.22
N PRO A 146 21.43 4.70 -3.39
CA PRO A 146 20.62 5.80 -3.88
C PRO A 146 21.51 6.93 -4.41
N THR A 147 21.12 7.52 -5.54
CA THR A 147 21.76 8.72 -6.11
C THR A 147 20.93 9.99 -5.90
N THR A 148 19.69 9.82 -5.41
CA THR A 148 18.77 10.90 -5.06
C THR A 148 18.22 10.65 -3.66
N PRO A 149 17.96 11.69 -2.85
CA PRO A 149 17.44 11.55 -1.49
C PRO A 149 15.93 11.27 -1.50
N ARG A 150 15.50 10.28 -2.29
CA ARG A 150 14.09 9.96 -2.49
C ARG A 150 13.90 8.45 -2.62
N LEU A 151 12.91 7.93 -1.89
CA LEU A 151 12.49 6.54 -1.96
C LEU A 151 11.06 6.44 -2.44
N TYR A 152 10.80 5.44 -3.28
CA TYR A 152 9.51 5.20 -3.93
C TYR A 152 8.91 3.90 -3.42
N PHE A 153 7.59 3.81 -3.45
CA PHE A 153 6.84 2.62 -3.11
C PHE A 153 5.55 2.60 -3.93
N SER A 154 4.98 1.42 -4.10
CA SER A 154 3.69 1.25 -4.76
C SER A 154 2.86 0.22 -4.05
N ASP A 155 1.54 0.32 -4.24
CA ASP A 155 0.58 -0.68 -3.83
C ASP A 155 -0.41 -0.95 -4.97
N LEU A 156 -0.73 -2.22 -5.15
CA LEU A 156 -1.64 -2.73 -6.16
C LEU A 156 -2.61 -3.71 -5.48
N PRO A 157 -3.52 -3.22 -4.63
CA PRO A 157 -4.45 -4.08 -3.92
C PRO A 157 -5.37 -4.80 -4.89
N THR A 158 -5.94 -5.92 -4.44
CA THR A 158 -6.86 -6.70 -5.27
C THR A 158 -8.12 -5.88 -5.59
N GLY A 159 -8.40 -5.74 -6.89
CA GLY A 159 -9.58 -5.04 -7.39
C GLY A 159 -10.84 -5.90 -7.49
N SER A 160 -11.93 -5.26 -7.92
CA SER A 160 -13.20 -5.94 -8.21
C SER A 160 -13.19 -6.57 -9.60
N SER A 161 -13.87 -7.71 -9.75
CA SER A 161 -14.05 -8.36 -11.05
C SER A 161 -15.35 -9.18 -11.10
N VAL A 162 -15.94 -9.33 -12.28
CA VAL A 162 -17.15 -10.13 -12.47
C VAL A 162 -16.90 -11.17 -13.54
N SER A 163 -16.85 -12.44 -13.17
CA SER A 163 -16.75 -13.57 -14.09
C SER A 163 -18.08 -14.28 -14.29
N LYS A 164 -18.08 -15.39 -15.04
CA LYS A 164 -19.28 -16.21 -15.23
C LYS A 164 -19.75 -16.86 -13.93
N SER A 165 -18.81 -17.27 -13.07
CA SER A 165 -19.09 -18.04 -11.85
C SER A 165 -18.89 -17.26 -10.56
N LEU A 166 -18.16 -16.14 -10.59
CA LEU A 166 -17.72 -15.42 -9.39
C LEU A 166 -17.84 -13.91 -9.59
N ILE A 167 -18.41 -13.23 -8.61
CA ILE A 167 -18.30 -11.79 -8.39
C ILE A 167 -17.27 -11.58 -7.28
N ARG A 168 -16.31 -10.69 -7.51
CA ARG A 168 -15.37 -10.22 -6.50
C ARG A 168 -15.55 -8.72 -6.34
N GLU A 169 -15.79 -8.30 -5.10
CA GLU A 169 -16.01 -6.91 -4.72
C GLU A 169 -14.94 -6.50 -3.72
N SER A 170 -14.18 -5.47 -4.08
CA SER A 170 -13.23 -4.81 -3.23
C SER A 170 -13.91 -3.58 -2.61
N GLU A 171 -13.97 -3.59 -1.28
CA GLU A 171 -14.47 -2.49 -0.46
C GLU A 171 -13.35 -2.06 0.49
N LEU A 172 -12.18 -1.77 -0.05
CA LEU A 172 -10.99 -1.49 0.73
C LEU A 172 -10.76 0.02 0.85
N GLU A 173 -10.43 0.44 2.07
CA GLU A 173 -9.98 1.77 2.43
C GLU A 173 -8.57 1.68 2.97
N PHE A 174 -7.75 2.65 2.60
CA PHE A 174 -6.35 2.71 2.94
C PHE A 174 -6.03 4.07 3.54
N ARG A 175 -5.10 4.05 4.49
CA ARG A 175 -4.50 5.24 5.05
C ARG A 175 -3.00 5.03 5.06
N THR A 176 -2.30 5.81 4.26
CA THR A 176 -0.84 5.69 4.11
C THR A 176 -0.19 6.86 4.81
N CYS A 177 0.64 6.57 5.79
CA CYS A 177 1.23 7.56 6.67
C CYS A 177 2.76 7.49 6.64
N ILE A 178 3.40 8.65 6.77
CA ILE A 178 4.85 8.75 6.96
C ILE A 178 5.18 9.06 8.41
N TYR A 179 6.13 8.30 8.96
CA TYR A 179 6.61 8.41 10.33
C TYR A 179 8.12 8.58 10.34
N LYS A 180 8.66 9.00 11.49
CA LYS A 180 10.06 8.77 11.80
C LYS A 180 10.27 7.28 12.08
N THR A 181 11.21 6.65 11.41
CA THR A 181 11.50 5.21 11.55
C THR A 181 11.73 4.80 13.00
N LYS A 182 12.44 5.63 13.78
CA LYS A 182 12.73 5.36 15.20
C LYS A 182 11.49 5.28 16.10
N ASN A 183 10.37 5.84 15.66
CA ASN A 183 9.10 5.82 16.40
C ASN A 183 8.24 4.61 16.00
N ILE A 184 8.64 3.84 14.98
CA ILE A 184 7.90 2.68 14.50
C ILE A 184 8.49 1.42 15.16
N PRO A 185 7.76 0.77 16.08
CA PRO A 185 8.22 -0.46 16.72
C PRO A 185 8.32 -1.61 15.70
N GLN A 186 9.09 -2.65 16.04
CA GLN A 186 9.28 -3.84 15.19
C GLN A 186 8.35 -4.99 15.56
N ASP A 187 7.84 -5.01 16.79
CA ASP A 187 7.03 -6.08 17.36
C ASP A 187 5.74 -5.47 17.90
N ILE A 188 4.77 -5.32 17.00
CA ILE A 188 3.41 -4.88 17.31
C ILE A 188 2.40 -5.74 16.57
N GLY A 189 1.19 -5.80 17.09
CA GLY A 189 0.06 -6.45 16.44
C GLY A 189 -0.56 -5.60 15.34
N PRO A 190 -1.39 -6.23 14.47
CA PRO A 190 -2.10 -5.51 13.42
C PRO A 190 -3.09 -4.46 13.96
N ASP A 191 -3.56 -4.59 15.20
CA ASP A 191 -4.54 -3.69 15.82
C ASP A 191 -3.89 -2.51 16.56
N ASP A 192 -2.57 -2.48 16.70
CA ASP A 192 -1.83 -1.45 17.45
C ASP A 192 -1.65 -0.17 16.62
N VAL A 193 -2.74 0.39 16.09
CA VAL A 193 -2.70 1.46 15.09
C VAL A 193 -2.23 2.83 15.61
N ASP A 194 -2.20 3.02 16.93
CA ASP A 194 -1.82 4.27 17.60
C ASP A 194 -0.41 4.21 18.23
N PHE A 195 0.51 3.41 17.65
CA PHE A 195 1.87 3.23 18.18
C PHE A 195 2.70 4.53 18.20
N ALA A 196 2.38 5.51 17.35
CA ALA A 196 3.02 6.81 17.28
C ALA A 196 2.14 7.83 16.54
N GLU A 197 2.46 9.12 16.69
CA GLU A 197 1.85 10.18 15.88
C GLU A 197 2.53 10.27 14.49
N PRO A 198 1.77 10.23 13.38
CA PRO A 198 2.31 10.39 12.03
C PRO A 198 2.73 11.82 11.76
N ILE A 199 3.71 12.01 10.87
CA ILE A 199 4.04 13.34 10.34
C ILE A 199 2.95 13.80 9.37
N GLN A 200 2.48 12.88 8.52
CA GLN A 200 1.39 13.11 7.58
C GLN A 200 0.75 11.78 7.18
N CYS A 201 -0.56 11.81 6.96
CA CYS A 201 -1.30 10.71 6.36
C CYS A 201 -2.08 11.15 5.12
N PHE A 202 -2.33 10.22 4.21
CA PHE A 202 -3.31 10.38 3.14
C PHE A 202 -4.23 9.16 3.11
N GLU A 203 -5.51 9.43 2.97
CA GLU A 203 -6.54 8.39 2.80
C GLU A 203 -6.86 8.21 1.32
N TRP A 204 -7.08 6.96 0.93
CA TRP A 204 -7.48 6.58 -0.42
C TRP A 204 -8.26 5.27 -0.40
N GLU A 205 -9.01 4.99 -1.46
CA GLU A 205 -9.91 3.84 -1.48
C GLU A 205 -9.87 3.07 -2.80
N GLY A 206 -10.11 1.77 -2.69
CA GLY A 206 -10.25 0.82 -3.79
C GLY A 206 -11.66 0.24 -3.86
N LYS A 207 -12.68 1.09 -3.71
CA LYS A 207 -14.08 0.67 -3.70
C LYS A 207 -14.65 0.59 -5.11
N PHE A 208 -15.12 -0.59 -5.49
CA PHE A 208 -15.75 -0.83 -6.78
C PHE A 208 -16.94 -1.78 -6.60
N PRO A 209 -18.11 -1.28 -6.15
CA PRO A 209 -19.25 -2.11 -5.80
C PRO A 209 -19.90 -2.73 -7.03
N TYR A 210 -20.45 -3.93 -6.89
CA TYR A 210 -21.24 -4.58 -7.92
C TYR A 210 -22.67 -4.07 -7.93
N ASN A 211 -23.17 -3.71 -9.11
CA ASN A 211 -24.57 -3.40 -9.33
C ASN A 211 -25.31 -4.63 -9.88
N PRO A 212 -26.23 -5.24 -9.10
CA PRO A 212 -26.95 -6.45 -9.53
C PRO A 212 -27.98 -6.18 -10.62
N GLU A 213 -28.51 -4.96 -10.74
CA GLU A 213 -29.49 -4.60 -11.78
C GLU A 213 -28.84 -4.54 -13.15
N THR A 214 -27.63 -3.98 -13.24
CA THR A 214 -26.88 -3.86 -14.51
C THR A 214 -25.96 -5.04 -14.76
N GLY A 215 -25.65 -5.82 -13.72
CA GLY A 215 -24.69 -6.91 -13.77
C GLY A 215 -23.24 -6.45 -13.94
N GLN A 216 -22.93 -5.19 -13.58
CA GLN A 216 -21.62 -4.54 -13.79
C GLN A 216 -21.07 -3.98 -12.49
N ILE A 217 -19.76 -3.68 -12.48
CA ILE A 217 -19.09 -2.96 -11.39
C ILE A 217 -19.22 -1.45 -11.62
N SER A 218 -19.58 -0.70 -10.58
CA SER A 218 -19.63 0.76 -10.56
C SER A 218 -18.22 1.38 -10.48
N GLN A 219 -18.04 2.53 -11.11
CA GLN A 219 -16.75 3.26 -11.19
C GLN A 219 -16.68 4.44 -10.23
#